data_AF-A0A0G0LZM7-F1
#
_entry.id   AF-A0A0G0LZM7-F1
#
_cell.length_a   1.000
_cell.length_b   1.000
_cell.length_c   1.000
_cell.angle_alpha   90.00
_cell.angle_beta   90.00
_cell.angle_gamma   90.00
#
_symmetry.space_group_name_H-M   'P 1'
#
loop_
_entity.id
_entity.type
_entity.pdbx_description
1 polymer ?
#
loop_
_entity_poly.entity_id
_entity_poly.type
_entity_poly.pdbx_seq_one_letter_code
_entity_poly.pdbx_strand_id
1 'polypeptide(L)' 'MKRPKLNQISLEVALQWIADNKQGFYISMSVGQWDKFLEEGYNHQGATLIELDRQEKPIAAYKKPLIYESSG' A
#
# COMPACT_ATOMS: atom_id res chain seq x y z
N MET A 1 -12.09 8.69 8.23
CA MET A 1 -11.46 7.96 9.36
C MET A 1 -10.05 8.50 9.56
N LYS A 2 -9.42 8.31 10.72
CA LYS A 2 -8.04 8.76 10.92
C LYS A 2 -7.08 7.78 10.21
N ARG A 3 -6.19 8.31 9.35
CA ARG A 3 -5.14 7.50 8.71
C ARG A 3 -4.23 6.89 9.80
N PRO A 4 -4.02 5.56 9.81
CA PRO A 4 -3.11 4.92 10.74
C PRO A 4 -1.66 5.20 10.35
N LYS A 5 -0.72 4.84 11.23
CA LYS A 5 0.69 4.86 10.87
C LYS A 5 0.95 3.79 9.80
N LEU A 6 1.34 4.21 8.60
CA LEU A 6 1.66 3.32 7.50
C LEU A 6 3.15 2.99 7.47
N ASN A 7 3.47 1.78 7.02
CA ASN A 7 4.85 1.34 6.84
C ASN A 7 5.26 1.68 5.41
N GLN A 8 6.07 2.72 5.28
CA GLN A 8 6.58 3.15 3.98
C GLN A 8 7.62 2.16 3.46
N ILE A 9 7.52 1.83 2.18
CA ILE A 9 8.51 1.04 1.44
C ILE A 9 9.11 1.90 0.32
N SER A 10 10.17 1.42 -0.33
CA SER A 10 10.71 2.09 -1.51
C SER A 10 9.64 2.14 -2.62
N LEU A 11 9.40 3.34 -3.14
CA LEU A 11 8.49 3.55 -4.27
C LEU A 11 8.99 2.81 -5.51
N GLU A 12 10.29 2.90 -5.79
CA GLU A 12 10.93 2.20 -6.92
C GLU A 12 10.70 0.69 -6.86
N VAL A 13 10.85 0.10 -5.67
CA VAL A 13 10.59 -1.34 -5.46
C VAL A 13 9.12 -1.69 -5.71
N ALA A 14 8.19 -0.87 -5.21
CA ALA A 14 6.76 -1.10 -5.42
C ALA A 14 6.36 -1.00 -6.90
N LEU A 15 6.91 -0.03 -7.62
CA LEU A 15 6.69 0.14 -9.06
C LEU A 15 7.31 -1.02 -9.85
N GLN A 16 8.50 -1.49 -9.46
CA GLN A 16 9.13 -2.65 -10.08
C GLN A 16 8.26 -3.90 -9.92
N TRP A 17 7.66 -4.15 -8.74
CA TRP A 17 6.75 -5.28 -8.56
C TRP A 17 5.53 -5.22 -9.48
N ILE A 18 4.98 -4.02 -9.70
CA ILE A 18 3.87 -3.82 -10.64
C ILE A 18 4.34 -4.10 -12.07
N ALA A 19 5.51 -3.57 -12.47
CA ALA A 19 6.09 -3.76 -13.79
C ALA A 19 6.42 -5.24 -14.08
N ASP A 20 6.89 -5.97 -13.07
CA ASP A 20 7.20 -7.40 -13.15
C ASP A 20 5.95 -8.29 -13.14
N ASN A 21 4.74 -7.71 -13.08
CA ASN A 21 3.47 -8.42 -12.89
C ASN A 21 3.51 -9.37 -11.68
N LYS A 22 4.23 -8.98 -10.63
CA LYS A 22 4.32 -9.79 -9.42
C LYS A 22 2.94 -9.91 -8.80
N GLN A 23 2.48 -11.15 -8.63
CA GLN A 23 1.17 -11.45 -8.05
C GLN A 23 1.01 -10.73 -6.71
N GLY A 24 -0.02 -9.89 -6.61
CA GLY A 24 -0.26 -9.03 -5.46
C GLY A 24 -1.49 -8.15 -5.68
N PHE A 25 -1.99 -7.59 -4.58
CA PHE A 25 -3.09 -6.64 -4.59
C PHE A 25 -2.53 -5.23 -4.42
N TYR A 26 -2.72 -4.37 -5.43
CA TYR A 26 -2.19 -3.01 -5.46
C TYR A 26 -3.36 -2.03 -5.55
N ILE A 27 -3.35 -0.99 -4.72
CA ILE A 27 -4.40 0.03 -4.68
C ILE A 27 -3.73 1.41 -4.77
N SER A 28 -4.22 2.28 -5.66
CA SER A 28 -3.84 3.69 -5.65
C SER A 28 -4.74 4.49 -4.69
N MET A 29 -4.16 5.51 -4.06
CA MET A 29 -4.88 6.46 -3.21
C MET A 29 -4.36 7.88 -3.45
N SER A 30 -5.24 8.89 -3.36
CA SER A 30 -4.83 10.29 -3.44
C SER A 30 -4.20 10.77 -2.12
N VAL A 31 -3.38 11.83 -2.17
CA VAL A 31 -2.81 12.46 -0.96
C VAL A 31 -3.89 12.74 0.09
N GLY A 32 -3.69 12.18 1.29
CA GLY A 32 -4.59 12.39 2.43
C GLY A 32 -5.89 11.59 2.38
N GLN A 33 -6.12 10.77 1.34
CA GLN A 33 -7.26 9.88 1.27
C GLN A 33 -7.11 8.74 2.30
N TRP A 34 -8.16 8.51 3.09
CA TRP A 34 -8.24 7.33 3.94
C TRP A 34 -9.69 6.95 4.22
N ASP A 35 -10.08 5.77 3.78
CA ASP A 35 -11.44 5.23 3.90
C ASP A 35 -11.42 3.74 4.29
N LYS A 36 -12.60 3.14 4.43
CA LYS A 36 -12.77 1.75 4.90
C LYS A 36 -12.23 0.73 3.91
N PHE A 37 -12.27 1.04 2.62
CA PHE A 37 -11.75 0.16 1.60
C PHE A 37 -10.22 0.12 1.66
N LEU A 38 -9.57 1.28 1.81
CA LEU A 38 -8.12 1.38 1.99
C LEU A 38 -7.65 0.70 3.29
N GLU A 39 -8.41 0.89 4.37
CA GLU A 39 -8.13 0.25 5.65
C GLU A 39 -8.20 -1.28 5.54
N GLU A 40 -9.27 -1.82 4.95
CA GLU A 40 -9.45 -3.25 4.74
C GLU A 40 -8.35 -3.83 3.85
N GLY A 41 -8.09 -3.18 2.72
CA GLY A 41 -7.06 -3.59 1.78
C GLY A 41 -5.68 -3.67 2.45
N TYR A 42 -5.29 -2.63 3.17
CA TYR A 42 -3.98 -2.54 3.79
C TYR A 42 -3.82 -3.47 5.01
N ASN A 43 -4.84 -3.53 5.89
CA ASN A 43 -4.73 -4.25 7.15
C ASN A 43 -4.96 -5.75 7.04
N HIS A 44 -5.88 -6.16 6.16
CA HIS A 44 -6.42 -7.53 6.11
C HIS A 44 -6.09 -8.24 4.80
N GLN A 45 -6.09 -7.53 3.67
CA GLN A 45 -5.86 -8.14 2.35
C GLN A 45 -4.41 -8.06 1.87
N GLY A 46 -3.50 -7.52 2.68
CA GLY A 46 -2.07 -7.41 2.36
C GLY A 46 -1.75 -6.48 1.18
N ALA A 47 -2.65 -5.54 0.89
CA ALA A 47 -2.51 -4.62 -0.22
C ALA A 47 -1.23 -3.77 -0.11
N THR A 48 -0.60 -3.54 -1.26
CA THR A 48 0.40 -2.48 -1.41
C THR A 48 -0.33 -1.21 -1.84
N LEU A 49 -0.26 -0.16 -1.01
CA LEU A 49 -0.87 1.13 -1.33
C LEU A 49 0.14 2.02 -2.05
N ILE A 50 -0.30 2.69 -3.12
CA ILE A 50 0.47 3.67 -3.87
C ILE A 50 -0.20 5.03 -3.70
N GLU A 51 0.46 5.98 -3.05
CA GLU A 51 -0.06 7.34 -2.88
C GLU A 51 0.33 8.20 -4.08
N LEU A 52 -0.67 8.83 -4.68
CA LEU A 52 -0.57 9.69 -5.85
C LEU A 52 -0.73 11.16 -5.45
N ASP A 53 0.10 12.02 -6.03
CA ASP A 53 -0.09 13.46 -5.93
C ASP A 53 -1.29 13.95 -6.78
N ARG A 54 -1.52 15.26 -6.79
CA ARG A 54 -2.63 15.89 -7.53
C ARG A 54 -2.47 15.81 -9.06
N GLN A 55 -1.31 15.42 -9.56
CA GLN A 55 -1.04 15.16 -10.98
C GLN A 55 -1.02 13.65 -11.28
N GLU A 56 -1.57 12.82 -10.39
CA GLU A 56 -1.63 11.36 -10.50
C GLU A 56 -0.24 10.69 -10.56
N LYS A 57 0.80 11.36 -10.05
CA LYS A 57 2.15 10.79 -9.99
C LYS A 57 2.36 10.04 -8.68
N PRO A 58 2.91 8.82 -8.71
CA PRO A 58 3.29 8.10 -7.49
C PRO A 58 4.34 8.90 -6.70
N ILE A 59 4.07 9.14 -5.42
CA ILE A 59 4.98 9.85 -4.52
C ILE A 59 5.41 9.02 -3.30
N ALA A 60 4.62 8.01 -2.93
CA ALA A 60 4.95 7.10 -1.84
C ALA A 60 4.28 5.74 -2.02
N ALA A 61 4.85 4.72 -1.39
CA ALA A 61 4.29 3.38 -1.35
C ALA A 61 4.29 2.85 0.08
N TYR A 62 3.25 2.09 0.42
CA TYR A 62 3.07 1.52 1.75
C TYR A 62 2.72 0.04 1.68
N LYS A 63 3.31 -0.74 2.56
CA LYS A 63 2.97 -2.16 2.71
C LYS A 63 3.15 -2.60 4.14
N LYS A 64 2.16 -3.29 4.69
CA LYS A 64 2.30 -3.92 6.00
C LYS A 64 3.36 -5.03 5.89
N PRO A 65 4.36 -5.08 6.80
CA PRO A 65 5.31 -6.18 6.80
C PRO A 65 4.53 -7.49 6.97
N LEU A 66 4.97 -8.55 6.29
CA LEU A 66 4.46 -9.89 6.53
C LEU A 66 4.83 -10.26 7.97
N ILE A 67 3.89 -10.08 8.88
CA ILE A 67 4.01 -10.66 10.20
C ILE A 67 3.66 -12.13 9.99
N TYR A 68 4.68 -12.97 9.87
CA TYR A 68 4.49 -14.40 10.07
C TYR A 68 4.10 -14.55 11.53
N GLU A 69 2.80 -14.57 11.83
CA GLU A 69 2.35 -15.16 13.07
C GLU A 69 2.74 -16.64 12.97
N SER A 70 3.84 -17.00 13.63
CA SER A 70 4.13 -18.39 13.93
C SER A 70 2.96 -18.87 14.78
N SER A 71 2.02 -19.58 14.15
CA SER A 71 1.01 -20.36 14.85
C SER A 71 1.75 -21.32 15.76
N GLY A 72 1.78 -21.01 17.06
CA GLY A 72 2.17 -21.94 18.11
C GLY A 72 1.08 -22.96 18.38
#